data_AF-A0A943ZIJ3-F1
#
_entry.id   AF-A0A943ZIJ3-F1
#
_cell.length_a   1.000
_cell.length_b   1.000
_cell.length_c   1.000
_cell.angle_alpha   90.00
_cell.angle_beta   90.00
_cell.angle_gamma   90.00
#
_symmetry.space_group_name_H-M   'P 1'
#
loop_
_entity.id
_entity.type
_entity.pdbx_description
1 polymer ?
#
loop_
_entity_poly.entity_id
_entity_poly.type
_entity_poly.pdbx_seq_one_letter_code
_entity_poly.pdbx_strand_id
1 'polypeptide(L)'
;MSKKLKYSLLAFAFFVFFILIGIGIHFIIEKNNLKKILMNFDIPNKNSALILDINQNGMEILDIESGIHFDFDNNNFAESTGWPDRNEGILAQDINKNHIIDNGNEIFGNNTHSSSSNKINGFEKLKLLDQNNDGKLDENDPGWHNILIWIDRNRNGLTGNNELFTLAKLKIKEISLDYKLAIQKNNSQNVIGLTSLFKKDDNSTGQIAEIWFDTDYANTIDMFTIKIPEDIKKLPQIHGFGNVHNLHIAMTLDTSGQLKELIEQYIQETDISLRLKMLDTIIFYWTGVQNVSPDSRKPDNCSTNPIHDARYLESLELFMGKKYTNNNFTDSEKHNPSEEAAKYLLEAYNLNKKYVKNALETQTHCHKYLMNITLTWNSKQRKWIVDTSKALEILNQEGKDNPQNIQQIITNLQDILEERKGSHSYVPEIFKDIRKRANSVPYIKKYILSIGLKKDNTQSPKDPPITNVKGIITGNDKDNILIGTSTTKEIYGKKGNDIIIGGSGNNFLHGGDGTDKYVFAQNWGHDIIDNISSEVPSNDCIIFGNSFSPETILIKKQKNDLKIYSSDNLNSITIKNYFLDNGTTSYTINCIKFSNGNNWNYKYIKKQIDKKH
;
A
#
# COMPACT_ATOMS: atom_id res chain seq x y z
N MET A 1 -18.26 -19.72 37.38
CA MET A 1 -17.10 -20.49 36.90
C MET A 1 -16.40 -19.72 35.78
N SER A 2 -15.27 -19.05 36.02
CA SER A 2 -14.49 -18.42 34.93
C SER A 2 -13.52 -19.47 34.36
N LYS A 3 -13.76 -19.97 33.15
CA LYS A 3 -12.79 -20.80 32.43
C LYS A 3 -11.55 -19.92 32.13
N LYS A 4 -10.43 -20.16 32.82
CA LYS A 4 -9.11 -19.62 32.44
C LYS A 4 -8.64 -20.46 31.25
N LEU A 5 -8.75 -19.94 30.03
CA LEU A 5 -8.06 -20.55 28.89
C LEU A 5 -6.60 -20.08 28.88
N LYS A 6 -5.68 -21.04 28.97
CA LYS A 6 -4.23 -20.83 28.83
C LYS A 6 -3.86 -21.12 27.38
N TYR A 7 -3.16 -20.18 26.74
CA TYR A 7 -2.58 -20.38 25.42
C TYR A 7 -1.08 -20.09 25.49
N SER A 8 -0.26 -20.90 24.82
CA SER A 8 1.08 -20.43 24.44
C SER A 8 0.95 -19.40 23.31
N LEU A 9 1.88 -18.46 23.18
CA LEU A 9 1.81 -17.41 22.13
C LEU A 9 1.66 -18.01 20.72
N LEU A 10 2.28 -19.17 20.48
CA LEU A 10 2.21 -19.88 19.21
C LEU A 10 0.96 -20.75 19.09
N ALA A 11 0.48 -21.35 20.19
CA ALA A 11 -0.85 -21.96 20.22
C ALA A 11 -1.95 -20.91 20.10
N PHE A 12 -1.75 -19.64 20.44
CA PHE A 12 -2.71 -18.57 20.15
C PHE A 12 -2.68 -18.22 18.66
N ALA A 13 -1.51 -18.23 18.00
CA ALA A 13 -1.43 -18.15 16.54
C ALA A 13 -2.06 -19.37 15.84
N PHE A 14 -1.99 -20.56 16.45
CA PHE A 14 -2.59 -21.81 15.94
C PHE A 14 -4.06 -22.06 16.37
N PHE A 15 -4.55 -21.47 17.46
CA PHE A 15 -5.95 -21.55 17.93
C PHE A 15 -6.78 -20.37 17.38
N VAL A 16 -6.10 -19.34 16.88
CA VAL A 16 -6.60 -18.32 15.93
C VAL A 16 -6.28 -18.74 14.47
N PHE A 17 -5.84 -19.98 14.24
CA PHE A 17 -5.80 -20.58 12.89
C PHE A 17 -7.20 -20.96 12.37
N PHE A 18 -8.23 -20.78 13.21
CA PHE A 18 -9.65 -20.90 12.84
C PHE A 18 -10.44 -19.59 12.97
N ILE A 19 -9.79 -18.46 13.27
CA ILE A 19 -10.42 -17.12 13.16
C ILE A 19 -9.41 -16.18 12.47
N LEU A 20 -9.60 -16.04 11.16
CA LEU A 20 -8.88 -15.27 10.12
C LEU A 20 -8.58 -13.77 10.39
N ILE A 21 -8.49 -13.28 11.62
CA ILE A 21 -8.48 -11.83 11.91
C ILE A 21 -7.13 -11.32 12.49
N GLY A 22 -6.34 -12.16 13.17
CA GLY A 22 -5.11 -11.70 13.84
C GLY A 22 -3.92 -11.41 12.93
N ILE A 23 -3.79 -12.15 11.82
CA ILE A 23 -2.77 -11.94 10.78
C ILE A 23 -3.24 -10.86 9.79
N GLY A 24 -4.55 -10.79 9.50
CA GLY A 24 -5.15 -9.80 8.61
C GLY A 24 -4.98 -8.35 9.07
N ILE A 25 -5.13 -8.06 10.37
CA ILE A 25 -4.99 -6.67 10.88
C ILE A 25 -3.52 -6.18 10.83
N HIS A 26 -2.54 -7.08 10.93
CA HIS A 26 -1.13 -6.70 10.90
C HIS A 26 -0.58 -6.58 9.47
N PHE A 27 -1.04 -7.45 8.56
CA PHE A 27 -0.85 -7.36 7.12
C PHE A 27 -1.28 -5.99 6.56
N ILE A 28 -2.36 -5.41 7.11
CA ILE A 28 -2.84 -4.07 6.74
C ILE A 28 -1.84 -2.95 7.13
N ILE A 29 -1.06 -3.07 8.21
CA ILE A 29 -0.20 -1.98 8.71
C ILE A 29 1.09 -1.83 7.87
N GLU A 30 1.77 -2.93 7.54
CA GLU A 30 2.98 -2.88 6.70
C GLU A 30 2.64 -2.59 5.23
N LYS A 31 1.53 -3.14 4.72
CA LYS A 31 0.97 -2.74 3.42
C LYS A 31 0.65 -1.27 3.35
N ASN A 32 0.04 -0.69 4.38
CA ASN A 32 -0.25 0.74 4.41
C ASN A 32 1.01 1.62 4.41
N ASN A 33 2.13 1.15 4.96
CA ASN A 33 3.42 1.86 4.88
C ASN A 33 4.06 1.73 3.49
N LEU A 34 4.06 0.54 2.87
CA LEU A 34 4.49 0.38 1.47
C LEU A 34 3.60 1.17 0.49
N LYS A 35 2.28 1.13 0.68
CA LYS A 35 1.28 1.85 -0.12
C LYS A 35 1.49 3.36 -0.06
N LYS A 36 1.77 3.92 1.12
CA LYS A 36 2.09 5.36 1.28
C LYS A 36 3.35 5.78 0.53
N ILE A 37 4.34 4.89 0.42
CA ILE A 37 5.59 5.14 -0.33
C ILE A 37 5.33 5.08 -1.86
N LEU A 38 4.37 4.26 -2.31
CA LEU A 38 4.10 3.95 -3.72
C LEU A 38 2.84 4.63 -4.29
N MET A 39 2.14 5.43 -3.50
CA MET A 39 0.91 6.16 -3.88
C MET A 39 1.16 7.31 -4.89
N ASN A 40 2.41 7.57 -5.28
CA ASN A 40 2.77 8.59 -6.27
C ASN A 40 2.86 8.07 -7.73
N PHE A 41 2.34 6.87 -8.02
CA PHE A 41 2.46 6.24 -9.34
C PHE A 41 1.11 5.74 -9.89
N ASP A 42 0.69 6.43 -10.95
CA ASP A 42 -0.36 6.19 -11.97
C ASP A 42 -1.87 6.46 -11.74
N ILE A 43 -2.42 7.26 -12.68
CA ILE A 43 -3.75 7.12 -13.28
C ILE A 43 -3.48 7.24 -14.80
N PRO A 44 -3.36 6.12 -15.56
CA PRO A 44 -4.55 5.52 -16.18
C PRO A 44 -4.39 4.00 -16.44
N ASN A 45 -4.91 3.14 -15.55
CA ASN A 45 -5.18 1.72 -15.80
C ASN A 45 -5.99 1.11 -14.64
N LYS A 46 -6.97 1.86 -14.13
CA LYS A 46 -7.86 1.35 -13.08
C LYS A 46 -8.72 0.23 -13.64
N ASN A 47 -8.91 -0.85 -12.88
CA ASN A 47 -9.88 -1.88 -13.21
C ASN A 47 -11.27 -1.25 -13.36
N SER A 48 -12.02 -1.67 -14.39
CA SER A 48 -13.34 -1.11 -14.64
C SER A 48 -14.41 -2.16 -14.92
N ALA A 49 -15.67 -1.79 -14.66
CA ALA A 49 -16.84 -2.56 -15.04
C ALA A 49 -18.02 -1.65 -15.41
N LEU A 50 -18.91 -2.15 -16.27
CA LEU A 50 -20.21 -1.57 -16.60
C LEU A 50 -21.24 -1.97 -15.54
N ILE A 51 -21.78 -0.97 -14.85
CA ILE A 51 -22.70 -1.11 -13.73
C ILE A 51 -24.04 -0.46 -14.08
N LEU A 52 -25.14 -1.14 -13.82
CA LEU A 52 -26.51 -0.67 -14.02
C LEU A 52 -27.12 -0.24 -12.69
N ASP A 53 -27.70 0.95 -12.66
CA ASP A 53 -28.56 1.43 -11.58
C ASP A 53 -29.96 0.81 -11.72
N ILE A 54 -30.16 -0.37 -11.12
CA ILE A 54 -31.37 -1.19 -11.32
C ILE A 54 -32.60 -0.59 -10.62
N ASN A 55 -32.39 -0.02 -9.43
CA ASN A 55 -33.40 0.58 -8.56
C ASN A 55 -33.66 2.07 -8.86
N GLN A 56 -32.86 2.72 -9.72
CA GLN A 56 -33.04 4.08 -10.21
C GLN A 56 -33.02 5.14 -9.10
N ASN A 57 -32.24 4.92 -8.04
CA ASN A 57 -32.06 5.89 -6.95
C ASN A 57 -30.71 6.63 -7.02
N GLY A 58 -29.95 6.43 -8.10
CA GLY A 58 -28.58 6.90 -8.22
C GLY A 58 -27.59 5.79 -7.85
N MET A 59 -26.45 5.77 -8.54
CA MET A 59 -25.48 4.69 -8.44
C MET A 59 -24.67 4.73 -7.12
N GLU A 60 -24.74 3.65 -6.33
CA GLU A 60 -23.99 3.51 -5.08
C GLU A 60 -22.80 2.55 -5.27
N ILE A 61 -21.59 3.06 -5.04
CA ILE A 61 -20.35 2.30 -5.12
C ILE A 61 -19.67 2.31 -3.76
N LEU A 62 -19.45 1.12 -3.22
CA LEU A 62 -18.73 0.84 -1.99
C LEU A 62 -17.24 1.15 -2.17
N ASP A 63 -16.64 1.66 -1.10
CA ASP A 63 -15.20 1.88 -1.03
C ASP A 63 -14.42 0.57 -0.80
N ILE A 64 -13.10 0.69 -0.91
CA ILE A 64 -12.17 -0.41 -0.68
C ILE A 64 -12.16 -0.90 0.78
N GLU A 65 -12.59 -0.07 1.74
CA GLU A 65 -12.66 -0.44 3.16
C GLU A 65 -13.77 -1.47 3.43
N SER A 66 -14.68 -1.66 2.47
CA SER A 66 -15.70 -2.72 2.49
C SER A 66 -15.12 -4.14 2.40
N GLY A 67 -13.83 -4.28 2.03
CA GLY A 67 -13.08 -5.54 2.13
C GLY A 67 -13.41 -6.57 1.03
N ILE A 68 -14.01 -6.13 -0.07
CA ILE A 68 -14.38 -6.98 -1.21
C ILE A 68 -13.15 -7.20 -2.10
N HIS A 69 -13.01 -8.41 -2.64
CA HIS A 69 -11.92 -8.80 -3.52
C HIS A 69 -12.48 -9.44 -4.80
N PHE A 70 -11.90 -9.11 -5.95
CA PHE A 70 -12.28 -9.69 -7.24
C PHE A 70 -11.08 -9.70 -8.19
N ASP A 71 -10.93 -10.74 -9.00
CA ASP A 71 -9.81 -10.90 -9.96
C ASP A 71 -10.16 -10.24 -11.29
N PHE A 72 -9.80 -8.98 -11.45
CA PHE A 72 -10.15 -8.22 -12.65
C PHE A 72 -9.25 -8.53 -13.85
N ASP A 73 -8.01 -8.95 -13.66
CA ASP A 73 -7.06 -9.18 -14.75
C ASP A 73 -6.86 -10.67 -15.08
N ASN A 74 -7.61 -11.54 -14.41
CA ASN A 74 -7.65 -12.99 -14.58
C ASN A 74 -6.27 -13.63 -14.34
N ASN A 75 -5.58 -13.20 -13.28
CA ASN A 75 -4.26 -13.68 -12.90
C ASN A 75 -4.30 -14.69 -11.73
N ASN A 76 -5.49 -15.05 -11.22
CA ASN A 76 -5.78 -15.86 -10.03
C ASN A 76 -5.49 -15.17 -8.68
N PHE A 77 -5.27 -13.86 -8.67
CA PHE A 77 -5.16 -13.05 -7.46
C PHE A 77 -6.30 -12.04 -7.42
N ALA A 78 -7.30 -12.31 -6.59
CA ALA A 78 -8.42 -11.40 -6.43
C ALA A 78 -7.98 -10.17 -5.62
N GLU A 79 -7.99 -8.98 -6.22
CA GLU A 79 -7.53 -7.75 -5.55
C GLU A 79 -8.64 -7.05 -4.79
N SER A 80 -8.27 -6.42 -3.68
CA SER A 80 -9.17 -5.60 -2.90
C SER A 80 -9.58 -4.38 -3.71
N THR A 81 -10.87 -4.16 -3.82
CA THR A 81 -11.42 -3.20 -4.78
C THR A 81 -12.66 -2.52 -4.22
N GLY A 82 -12.96 -1.31 -4.69
CA GLY A 82 -14.32 -0.77 -4.62
C GLY A 82 -15.30 -1.67 -5.38
N TRP A 83 -16.58 -1.60 -5.02
CA TRP A 83 -17.58 -2.55 -5.51
C TRP A 83 -18.97 -1.92 -5.62
N PRO A 84 -19.84 -2.35 -6.55
CA PRO A 84 -21.24 -1.92 -6.54
C PRO A 84 -21.96 -2.36 -5.25
N ASP A 85 -22.90 -1.55 -4.74
CA ASP A 85 -23.75 -2.01 -3.62
C ASP A 85 -24.76 -3.07 -4.08
N ARG A 86 -25.56 -3.58 -3.14
CA ARG A 86 -26.44 -4.75 -3.32
C ARG A 86 -27.62 -4.55 -4.28
N ASN A 87 -27.84 -3.34 -4.80
CA ASN A 87 -28.96 -3.01 -5.68
C ASN A 87 -28.49 -2.69 -7.11
N GLU A 88 -27.19 -2.69 -7.33
CA GLU A 88 -26.52 -2.37 -8.58
C GLU A 88 -26.22 -3.67 -9.33
N GLY A 89 -26.29 -3.62 -10.65
CA GLY A 89 -26.08 -4.78 -11.51
C GLY A 89 -24.79 -4.67 -12.30
N ILE A 90 -23.86 -5.60 -12.15
CA ILE A 90 -22.68 -5.73 -13.00
C ILE A 90 -23.10 -6.38 -14.32
N LEU A 91 -22.78 -5.75 -15.45
CA LEU A 91 -23.00 -6.32 -16.77
C LEU A 91 -21.95 -7.40 -17.04
N ALA A 92 -22.39 -8.61 -17.36
CA ALA A 92 -21.52 -9.79 -17.45
C ALA A 92 -21.92 -10.74 -18.58
N GLN A 93 -21.00 -11.64 -18.93
CA GLN A 93 -21.20 -12.78 -19.81
C GLN A 93 -20.40 -13.96 -19.26
N ASP A 94 -21.09 -15.07 -18.99
CA ASP A 94 -20.45 -16.33 -18.60
C ASP A 94 -19.82 -16.98 -19.84
N ILE A 95 -18.50 -16.84 -19.98
CA ILE A 95 -17.76 -17.23 -21.18
C ILE A 95 -17.44 -18.72 -21.14
N ASN A 96 -17.08 -19.21 -19.96
CA ASN A 96 -16.64 -20.59 -19.77
C ASN A 96 -17.82 -21.56 -19.49
N LYS A 97 -19.04 -21.03 -19.31
CA LYS A 97 -20.30 -21.73 -19.07
C LYS A 97 -20.31 -22.52 -17.76
N ASN A 98 -19.62 -22.02 -16.73
CA ASN A 98 -19.58 -22.63 -15.41
C ASN A 98 -20.69 -22.10 -14.47
N HIS A 99 -21.53 -21.16 -14.94
CA HIS A 99 -22.58 -20.47 -14.20
C HIS A 99 -22.10 -19.58 -13.05
N ILE A 100 -20.84 -19.14 -13.11
CA ILE A 100 -20.18 -18.30 -12.12
C ILE A 100 -19.48 -17.19 -12.90
N ILE A 101 -19.62 -15.95 -12.45
CA ILE A 101 -18.78 -14.86 -12.92
C ILE A 101 -17.65 -14.74 -11.91
N ASP A 102 -16.44 -15.12 -12.30
CA ASP A 102 -15.30 -15.26 -11.37
C ASP A 102 -14.08 -14.41 -11.70
N ASN A 103 -14.03 -13.77 -12.87
CA ASN A 103 -12.93 -12.89 -13.24
C ASN A 103 -13.33 -11.78 -14.23
N GLY A 104 -12.41 -10.85 -14.46
CA GLY A 104 -12.62 -9.68 -15.31
C GLY A 104 -12.80 -9.96 -16.80
N ASN A 105 -12.54 -11.18 -17.29
CA ASN A 105 -12.91 -11.53 -18.66
C ASN A 105 -14.42 -11.64 -18.82
N GLU A 106 -15.15 -11.97 -17.76
CA GLU A 106 -16.59 -12.28 -17.78
C GLU A 106 -17.47 -11.08 -17.41
N ILE A 107 -16.87 -9.94 -17.06
CA ILE A 107 -17.58 -8.67 -16.84
C ILE A 107 -17.19 -7.67 -17.91
N PHE A 108 -18.13 -6.84 -18.35
CA PHE A 108 -17.85 -5.79 -19.35
C PHE A 108 -17.10 -4.63 -18.71
N GLY A 109 -15.90 -4.32 -19.17
CA GLY A 109 -14.97 -3.37 -18.59
C GLY A 109 -13.64 -3.37 -19.34
N ASN A 110 -12.59 -2.75 -18.80
CA ASN A 110 -11.31 -2.65 -19.52
C ASN A 110 -10.53 -3.97 -19.66
N ASN A 111 -10.85 -5.00 -18.86
CA ASN A 111 -10.20 -6.31 -18.93
C ASN A 111 -10.97 -7.40 -19.71
N THR A 112 -12.28 -7.22 -20.03
CA THR A 112 -13.09 -8.19 -20.82
C THR A 112 -12.39 -8.63 -22.11
N HIS A 113 -12.24 -9.93 -22.33
CA HIS A 113 -11.63 -10.50 -23.56
C HIS A 113 -10.29 -9.86 -23.97
N SER A 114 -9.55 -9.25 -23.05
CA SER A 114 -8.36 -8.46 -23.39
C SER A 114 -7.11 -9.34 -23.42
N SER A 115 -6.39 -9.34 -24.53
CA SER A 115 -4.94 -9.59 -24.50
C SER A 115 -4.25 -8.35 -23.95
N SER A 116 -3.21 -8.51 -23.13
CA SER A 116 -2.52 -7.46 -22.35
C SER A 116 -2.09 -6.17 -23.11
N SER A 117 -2.16 -6.13 -24.45
CA SER A 117 -1.78 -5.02 -25.31
C SER A 117 -2.91 -4.08 -25.76
N ASN A 118 -4.20 -4.34 -25.49
CA ASN A 118 -5.29 -3.48 -26.01
C ASN A 118 -6.49 -3.31 -25.05
N LYS A 119 -6.27 -2.67 -23.89
CA LYS A 119 -7.34 -2.33 -22.94
C LYS A 119 -8.22 -1.18 -23.45
N ILE A 120 -9.29 -1.51 -24.18
CA ILE A 120 -10.38 -0.57 -24.52
C ILE A 120 -11.46 -0.58 -23.44
N ASN A 121 -12.25 0.50 -23.36
CA ASN A 121 -13.28 0.67 -22.33
C ASN A 121 -14.47 -0.33 -22.49
N GLY A 122 -15.29 -0.47 -21.46
CA GLY A 122 -16.36 -1.47 -21.41
C GLY A 122 -17.47 -1.25 -22.44
N PHE A 123 -17.82 0.00 -22.74
CA PHE A 123 -18.82 0.31 -23.77
C PHE A 123 -18.32 0.00 -25.19
N GLU A 124 -17.04 0.24 -25.48
CA GLU A 124 -16.44 -0.14 -26.77
C GLU A 124 -16.43 -1.66 -26.97
N LYS A 125 -16.29 -2.43 -25.89
CA LYS A 125 -16.47 -3.89 -25.93
C LYS A 125 -17.91 -4.29 -26.14
N LEU A 126 -18.85 -3.59 -25.51
CA LEU A 126 -20.27 -3.85 -25.69
C LEU A 126 -20.72 -3.58 -27.13
N LYS A 127 -20.16 -2.56 -27.80
CA LYS A 127 -20.41 -2.27 -29.23
C LYS A 127 -20.05 -3.42 -30.17
N LEU A 128 -19.13 -4.31 -29.78
CA LEU A 128 -18.79 -5.48 -30.60
C LEU A 128 -19.96 -6.47 -30.73
N LEU A 129 -20.95 -6.38 -29.83
CA LEU A 129 -22.15 -7.22 -29.85
C LEU A 129 -23.29 -6.64 -30.68
N ASP A 130 -23.22 -5.35 -31.06
CA ASP A 130 -24.16 -4.69 -31.98
C ASP A 130 -23.84 -5.10 -33.42
N GLN A 131 -24.55 -6.12 -33.90
CA GLN A 131 -24.29 -6.71 -35.22
C GLN A 131 -25.12 -6.02 -36.31
N ASN A 132 -26.23 -5.38 -35.95
CA ASN A 132 -27.07 -4.66 -36.89
C ASN A 132 -26.62 -3.18 -37.06
N ASN A 133 -25.70 -2.70 -36.22
CA ASN A 133 -25.09 -1.37 -36.17
C ASN A 133 -26.11 -0.23 -35.98
N ASP A 134 -27.15 -0.46 -35.19
CA ASP A 134 -28.17 0.55 -34.91
C ASP A 134 -27.88 1.41 -33.66
N GLY A 135 -26.74 1.16 -32.99
CA GLY A 135 -26.24 1.98 -31.88
C GLY A 135 -26.87 1.63 -30.53
N LYS A 136 -27.57 0.50 -30.45
CA LYS A 136 -28.09 -0.08 -29.21
C LYS A 136 -27.82 -1.58 -29.22
N LEU A 137 -27.82 -2.17 -28.03
CA LEU A 137 -27.84 -3.61 -27.85
C LEU A 137 -29.26 -4.01 -27.45
N ASP A 138 -29.92 -4.85 -28.26
CA ASP A 138 -31.28 -5.34 -28.01
C ASP A 138 -31.54 -6.75 -28.57
N GLU A 139 -32.78 -7.23 -28.55
CA GLU A 139 -33.15 -8.58 -28.99
C GLU A 139 -32.84 -8.90 -30.47
N ASN A 140 -32.57 -7.88 -31.29
CA ASN A 140 -32.16 -8.05 -32.69
C ASN A 140 -30.68 -8.44 -32.81
N ASP A 141 -29.91 -8.36 -31.72
CA ASP A 141 -28.50 -8.75 -31.69
C ASP A 141 -28.33 -10.22 -31.26
N PRO A 142 -27.58 -11.04 -32.01
CA PRO A 142 -27.34 -12.44 -31.67
C PRO A 142 -26.72 -12.66 -30.27
N GLY A 143 -25.96 -11.67 -29.78
CA GLY A 143 -25.30 -11.71 -28.47
C GLY A 143 -26.21 -11.39 -27.28
N TRP A 144 -27.40 -10.82 -27.50
CA TRP A 144 -28.29 -10.30 -26.46
C TRP A 144 -28.62 -11.31 -25.36
N HIS A 145 -28.95 -12.54 -25.76
CA HIS A 145 -29.39 -13.60 -24.86
C HIS A 145 -28.26 -14.20 -24.02
N ASN A 146 -27.00 -13.86 -24.32
CA ASN A 146 -25.83 -14.30 -23.55
C ASN A 146 -25.46 -13.31 -22.44
N ILE A 147 -26.08 -12.13 -22.42
CA ILE A 147 -25.82 -11.11 -21.42
C ILE A 147 -26.54 -11.43 -20.11
N LEU A 148 -25.79 -11.29 -19.03
CA LEU A 148 -26.24 -11.46 -17.66
C LEU A 148 -26.04 -10.16 -16.88
N ILE A 149 -26.85 -9.99 -15.84
CA ILE A 149 -26.68 -8.98 -14.81
C ILE A 149 -26.38 -9.69 -13.50
N TRP A 150 -25.19 -9.47 -12.96
CA TRP A 150 -24.79 -9.97 -11.66
C TRP A 150 -25.09 -8.93 -10.58
N ILE A 151 -25.96 -9.28 -9.64
CA ILE A 151 -26.30 -8.47 -8.47
C ILE A 151 -25.77 -9.18 -7.23
N ASP A 152 -24.60 -8.76 -6.75
CA ASP A 152 -23.99 -9.30 -5.53
C ASP A 152 -24.74 -8.78 -4.28
N ARG A 153 -25.74 -9.55 -3.85
CA ARG A 153 -26.64 -9.13 -2.76
C ARG A 153 -25.96 -9.16 -1.40
N ASN A 154 -24.95 -10.02 -1.26
CA ASN A 154 -24.31 -10.28 0.01
C ASN A 154 -22.96 -9.53 0.16
N ARG A 155 -22.45 -8.98 -0.94
CA ARG A 155 -21.28 -8.09 -1.03
C ARG A 155 -20.00 -8.80 -0.65
N ASN A 156 -19.79 -9.97 -1.24
CA ASN A 156 -18.59 -10.78 -1.03
C ASN A 156 -17.71 -10.89 -2.28
N GLY A 157 -18.11 -10.33 -3.42
CA GLY A 157 -17.37 -10.40 -4.67
C GLY A 157 -17.37 -11.79 -5.31
N LEU A 158 -18.25 -12.71 -4.87
CA LEU A 158 -18.36 -14.06 -5.39
C LEU A 158 -19.77 -14.30 -5.92
N THR A 159 -19.89 -14.87 -7.11
CA THR A 159 -21.20 -15.21 -7.68
C THR A 159 -21.90 -16.25 -6.80
N GLY A 160 -22.99 -15.85 -6.15
CA GLY A 160 -23.85 -16.71 -5.35
C GLY A 160 -25.05 -17.28 -6.11
N ASN A 161 -25.74 -18.21 -5.47
CA ASN A 161 -27.02 -18.72 -5.98
C ASN A 161 -28.07 -17.61 -6.06
N ASN A 162 -28.74 -17.49 -7.21
CA ASN A 162 -29.76 -16.47 -7.49
C ASN A 162 -29.25 -15.02 -7.55
N GLU A 163 -27.96 -14.82 -7.82
CA GLU A 163 -27.38 -13.47 -8.02
C GLU A 163 -27.19 -13.12 -9.51
N LEU A 164 -27.31 -14.09 -10.42
CA LEU A 164 -27.29 -13.87 -11.87
C LEU A 164 -28.70 -13.77 -12.43
N PHE A 165 -28.94 -12.72 -13.20
CA PHE A 165 -30.22 -12.42 -13.83
C PHE A 165 -30.06 -12.24 -15.34
N THR A 166 -31.03 -12.71 -16.12
CA THR A 166 -31.13 -12.32 -17.53
C THR A 166 -31.73 -10.92 -17.66
N LEU A 167 -31.43 -10.23 -18.76
CA LEU A 167 -32.02 -8.92 -19.07
C LEU A 167 -33.56 -8.96 -19.06
N ALA A 168 -34.14 -10.01 -19.66
CA ALA A 168 -35.58 -10.25 -19.66
C ALA A 168 -36.17 -10.39 -18.24
N LYS A 169 -35.44 -11.04 -17.31
CA LYS A 169 -35.90 -11.19 -15.92
C LYS A 169 -35.97 -9.85 -15.19
N LEU A 170 -35.09 -8.91 -15.54
CA LEU A 170 -35.06 -7.54 -15.03
C LEU A 170 -35.89 -6.56 -15.86
N LYS A 171 -36.61 -7.05 -16.89
CA LYS A 171 -37.42 -6.26 -17.82
C LYS A 171 -36.62 -5.20 -18.55
N ILE A 172 -35.34 -5.46 -18.82
CA ILE A 172 -34.47 -4.60 -19.62
C ILE A 172 -34.60 -5.06 -21.07
N LYS A 173 -34.88 -4.12 -21.98
CA LYS A 173 -35.10 -4.41 -23.41
C LYS A 173 -34.09 -3.77 -24.35
N GLU A 174 -33.31 -2.80 -23.87
CA GLU A 174 -32.35 -2.05 -24.69
C GLU A 174 -31.26 -1.47 -23.80
N ILE A 175 -30.01 -1.54 -24.24
CA ILE A 175 -28.88 -0.79 -23.68
C ILE A 175 -28.34 0.13 -24.78
N SER A 176 -28.28 1.44 -24.52
CA SER A 176 -27.71 2.40 -25.45
C SER A 176 -26.19 2.27 -25.50
N LEU A 177 -25.62 2.29 -26.71
CA LEU A 177 -24.17 2.26 -26.93
C LEU A 177 -23.57 3.66 -27.11
N ASP A 178 -24.41 4.68 -27.22
CA ASP A 178 -23.99 6.08 -27.10
C ASP A 178 -23.69 6.41 -25.64
N TYR A 179 -22.42 6.67 -25.31
CA TYR A 179 -21.97 6.96 -23.97
C TYR A 179 -21.22 8.30 -23.92
N LYS A 180 -21.20 8.92 -22.74
CA LYS A 180 -20.59 10.23 -22.50
C LYS A 180 -19.61 10.19 -21.35
N LEU A 181 -18.61 11.06 -21.42
CA LEU A 181 -17.66 11.27 -20.32
C LEU A 181 -18.36 11.94 -19.13
N ALA A 182 -18.21 11.38 -17.93
CA ALA A 182 -18.85 11.87 -16.71
C ALA A 182 -17.83 12.40 -15.68
N ILE A 183 -16.77 11.63 -15.39
CA ILE A 183 -15.73 11.92 -14.37
C ILE A 183 -16.33 12.47 -13.06
N GLN A 184 -17.12 11.64 -12.39
CA GLN A 184 -17.70 11.97 -11.08
C GLN A 184 -17.05 11.08 -10.01
N LYS A 185 -16.44 11.69 -8.99
CA LYS A 185 -15.93 10.94 -7.84
C LYS A 185 -17.10 10.56 -6.93
N ASN A 186 -17.18 9.29 -6.55
CA ASN A 186 -18.22 8.79 -5.65
C ASN A 186 -17.59 8.44 -4.28
N ASN A 187 -17.74 9.34 -3.28
CA ASN A 187 -17.38 9.23 -1.85
C ASN A 187 -16.00 8.60 -1.46
N SER A 188 -15.20 8.21 -2.44
CA SER A 188 -14.00 7.36 -2.39
C SER A 188 -13.12 7.68 -3.62
N GLN A 189 -12.04 6.93 -3.85
CA GLN A 189 -11.25 7.04 -5.08
C GLN A 189 -11.88 6.33 -6.30
N ASN A 190 -13.06 5.71 -6.15
CA ASN A 190 -13.86 5.20 -7.26
C ASN A 190 -14.36 6.36 -8.15
N VAL A 191 -14.38 6.15 -9.46
CA VAL A 191 -14.80 7.18 -10.42
C VAL A 191 -15.89 6.61 -11.34
N ILE A 192 -17.01 7.33 -11.44
CA ILE A 192 -17.97 7.15 -12.53
C ILE A 192 -17.34 7.81 -13.76
N GLY A 193 -16.75 6.99 -14.63
CA GLY A 193 -15.94 7.44 -15.76
C GLY A 193 -16.80 7.81 -16.96
N LEU A 194 -17.62 6.87 -17.41
CA LEU A 194 -18.50 6.98 -18.59
C LEU A 194 -19.94 6.65 -18.21
N THR A 195 -20.92 7.26 -18.85
CA THR A 195 -22.34 6.96 -18.60
C THR A 195 -23.14 6.83 -19.90
N SER A 196 -24.16 5.98 -19.85
CA SER A 196 -25.19 5.82 -20.87
C SER A 196 -26.53 5.45 -20.20
N LEU A 197 -27.50 4.98 -20.98
CA LEU A 197 -28.84 4.63 -20.53
C LEU A 197 -29.22 3.21 -20.96
N PHE A 198 -30.08 2.58 -20.17
CA PHE A 198 -30.82 1.40 -20.59
C PHE A 198 -32.33 1.67 -20.51
N LYS A 199 -33.14 0.97 -21.31
CA LYS A 199 -34.60 1.07 -21.26
C LYS A 199 -35.21 -0.22 -20.72
N LYS A 200 -36.29 -0.06 -19.95
CA LYS A 200 -37.15 -1.15 -19.49
C LYS A 200 -38.35 -1.36 -20.42
N ASP A 201 -39.05 -2.47 -20.24
CA ASP A 201 -40.24 -2.84 -21.04
C ASP A 201 -41.30 -1.72 -21.09
N ASP A 202 -41.52 -1.03 -19.96
CA ASP A 202 -42.44 0.09 -19.79
C ASP A 202 -41.96 1.42 -20.40
N ASN A 203 -40.81 1.42 -21.09
CA ASN A 203 -40.10 2.58 -21.65
C ASN A 203 -39.48 3.52 -20.62
N SER A 204 -39.50 3.19 -19.32
CA SER A 204 -38.69 3.91 -18.35
C SER A 204 -37.20 3.70 -18.64
N THR A 205 -36.39 4.70 -18.31
CA THR A 205 -34.94 4.67 -18.52
C THR A 205 -34.21 4.56 -17.19
N GLY A 206 -33.17 3.74 -17.13
CA GLY A 206 -32.20 3.73 -16.03
C GLY A 206 -30.80 4.09 -16.53
N GLN A 207 -29.88 4.37 -15.60
CA GLN A 207 -28.49 4.69 -15.93
C GLN A 207 -27.64 3.43 -15.96
N ILE A 208 -26.73 3.36 -16.93
CA ILE A 208 -25.59 2.44 -16.92
C ILE A 208 -24.30 3.27 -16.94
N ALA A 209 -23.27 2.85 -16.22
CA ALA A 209 -22.01 3.58 -16.14
C ALA A 209 -20.80 2.64 -16.13
N GLU A 210 -19.70 3.10 -16.71
CA GLU A 210 -18.40 2.49 -16.49
C GLU A 210 -17.78 3.07 -15.22
N ILE A 211 -17.58 2.20 -14.24
CA ILE A 211 -16.93 2.54 -12.98
C ILE A 211 -15.47 2.17 -13.06
N TRP A 212 -14.60 3.11 -12.73
CA TRP A 212 -13.18 2.89 -12.53
C TRP A 212 -12.92 2.73 -11.04
N PHE A 213 -12.67 1.49 -10.62
CA PHE A 213 -12.56 1.15 -9.22
C PHE A 213 -11.23 1.62 -8.63
N ASP A 214 -11.28 2.02 -7.36
CA ASP A 214 -10.09 2.05 -6.52
C ASP A 214 -9.71 0.61 -6.17
N THR A 215 -8.44 0.27 -6.37
CA THR A 215 -7.95 -1.11 -6.22
C THR A 215 -6.62 -1.09 -5.50
N ASP A 216 -6.48 -1.95 -4.50
CA ASP A 216 -5.23 -2.20 -3.79
C ASP A 216 -4.63 -3.52 -4.27
N TYR A 217 -3.78 -3.41 -5.29
CA TYR A 217 -3.08 -4.54 -5.90
C TYR A 217 -2.10 -5.24 -4.96
N ALA A 218 -1.72 -4.65 -3.83
CA ALA A 218 -0.96 -5.38 -2.83
C ALA A 218 -1.88 -6.20 -1.91
N ASN A 219 -3.17 -5.84 -1.81
CA ASN A 219 -4.16 -6.55 -1.01
C ASN A 219 -4.94 -7.59 -1.82
N THR A 220 -4.40 -8.80 -1.88
CA THR A 220 -4.92 -9.86 -2.72
C THR A 220 -5.28 -11.14 -1.96
N ILE A 221 -6.21 -11.90 -2.51
CA ILE A 221 -6.48 -13.29 -2.16
C ILE A 221 -5.93 -14.17 -3.28
N ASP A 222 -4.97 -15.02 -2.95
CA ASP A 222 -4.47 -16.06 -3.85
C ASP A 222 -5.56 -17.13 -4.02
N MET A 223 -6.22 -17.13 -5.18
CA MET A 223 -7.31 -18.05 -5.52
C MET A 223 -6.78 -19.40 -6.03
N PHE A 224 -5.47 -19.51 -6.25
CA PHE A 224 -4.85 -20.72 -6.77
C PHE A 224 -4.85 -21.84 -5.72
N THR A 225 -5.29 -23.03 -6.13
CA THR A 225 -5.33 -24.20 -5.25
C THR A 225 -4.53 -25.36 -5.81
N ILE A 226 -3.64 -25.91 -4.98
CA ILE A 226 -2.82 -27.08 -5.31
C ILE A 226 -2.61 -27.94 -4.07
N LYS A 227 -2.50 -29.26 -4.26
CA LYS A 227 -2.19 -30.18 -3.18
C LYS A 227 -0.73 -30.00 -2.74
N ILE A 228 -0.54 -29.45 -1.54
CA ILE A 228 0.80 -29.28 -0.95
C ILE A 228 1.40 -30.64 -0.54
N PRO A 229 2.62 -30.99 -0.98
CA PRO A 229 3.36 -32.17 -0.54
C PRO A 229 3.64 -32.23 0.97
N GLU A 230 3.70 -33.44 1.55
CA GLU A 230 3.85 -33.64 3.01
C GLU A 230 5.21 -33.20 3.58
N ASP A 231 6.25 -33.20 2.76
CA ASP A 231 7.56 -32.65 3.11
C ASP A 231 7.55 -31.12 3.13
N ILE A 232 6.89 -30.46 2.16
CA ILE A 232 6.71 -29.00 2.14
C ILE A 232 5.85 -28.53 3.32
N LYS A 233 4.80 -29.27 3.71
CA LYS A 233 3.96 -28.93 4.87
C LYS A 233 4.72 -28.80 6.20
N LYS A 234 5.90 -29.42 6.31
CA LYS A 234 6.76 -29.35 7.50
C LYS A 234 7.65 -28.11 7.52
N LEU A 235 7.80 -27.43 6.38
CA LEU A 235 8.61 -26.23 6.24
C LEU A 235 7.80 -24.98 6.62
N PRO A 236 8.47 -23.86 6.96
CA PRO A 236 7.81 -22.58 7.21
C PRO A 236 6.87 -22.18 6.08
N GLN A 237 5.71 -21.60 6.44
CA GLN A 237 4.77 -21.01 5.50
C GLN A 237 4.80 -19.48 5.64
N ILE A 238 4.85 -18.78 4.52
CA ILE A 238 4.76 -17.31 4.46
C ILE A 238 3.62 -16.95 3.53
N HIS A 239 2.79 -16.01 3.95
CA HIS A 239 1.69 -15.53 3.13
C HIS A 239 2.25 -14.64 2.00
N GLY A 240 1.95 -15.00 0.76
CA GLY A 240 2.21 -14.16 -0.39
C GLY A 240 1.15 -13.06 -0.50
N PHE A 241 1.43 -12.04 -1.30
CA PHE A 241 0.51 -10.94 -1.58
C PHE A 241 0.91 -10.25 -2.88
N GLY A 242 0.02 -9.39 -3.38
CA GLY A 242 0.09 -8.97 -4.78
C GLY A 242 -0.06 -10.18 -5.67
N ASN A 243 0.90 -10.35 -6.58
CA ASN A 243 0.96 -11.44 -7.54
C ASN A 243 1.98 -12.52 -7.12
N VAL A 244 2.24 -12.63 -5.82
CA VAL A 244 3.15 -13.64 -5.25
C VAL A 244 2.33 -14.68 -4.51
N HIS A 245 2.46 -15.95 -4.92
CA HIS A 245 1.83 -17.07 -4.23
C HIS A 245 2.37 -17.26 -2.81
N ASN A 246 1.57 -17.89 -1.95
CA ASN A 246 2.06 -18.37 -0.66
C ASN A 246 3.31 -19.27 -0.82
N LEU A 247 4.25 -19.20 0.13
CA LEU A 247 5.55 -19.88 0.00
C LEU A 247 5.43 -21.39 -0.26
N HIS A 248 4.50 -22.08 0.39
CA HIS A 248 4.22 -23.50 0.13
C HIS A 248 3.73 -23.79 -1.29
N ILE A 249 2.88 -22.92 -1.84
CA ILE A 249 2.42 -23.04 -3.23
C ILE A 249 3.61 -22.80 -4.16
N ALA A 250 4.39 -21.75 -3.94
CA ALA A 250 5.58 -21.45 -4.73
C ALA A 250 6.61 -22.60 -4.72
N MET A 251 6.91 -23.17 -3.55
CA MET A 251 7.78 -24.36 -3.46
C MET A 251 7.20 -25.59 -4.17
N THR A 252 5.87 -25.73 -4.21
CA THR A 252 5.21 -26.82 -4.92
C THR A 252 5.27 -26.64 -6.43
N LEU A 253 5.18 -25.39 -6.91
CA LEU A 253 5.28 -25.02 -8.33
C LEU A 253 6.73 -25.03 -8.84
N ASP A 254 7.72 -24.80 -7.96
CA ASP A 254 9.14 -24.86 -8.30
C ASP A 254 9.61 -26.31 -8.56
N THR A 255 9.50 -26.73 -9.81
CA THR A 255 9.95 -28.06 -10.26
C THR A 255 11.45 -28.30 -10.13
N SER A 256 12.27 -27.25 -9.97
CA SER A 256 13.71 -27.40 -9.74
C SER A 256 14.04 -27.83 -8.31
N GLY A 257 13.14 -27.55 -7.35
CA GLY A 257 13.33 -27.79 -5.92
C GLY A 257 14.27 -26.80 -5.22
N GLN A 258 14.80 -25.80 -5.93
CA GLN A 258 15.81 -24.87 -5.39
C GLN A 258 15.23 -23.98 -4.29
N LEU A 259 13.99 -23.51 -4.42
CA LEU A 259 13.35 -22.71 -3.37
C LEU A 259 13.19 -23.51 -2.08
N LYS A 260 12.76 -24.78 -2.20
CA LYS A 260 12.65 -25.68 -1.06
C LYS A 260 14.01 -25.89 -0.38
N GLU A 261 15.06 -26.16 -1.16
CA GLU A 261 16.41 -26.34 -0.63
C GLU A 261 16.92 -25.10 0.09
N LEU A 262 16.70 -23.88 -0.45
CA LEU A 262 17.08 -22.63 0.20
C LEU A 262 16.40 -22.44 1.56
N ILE A 263 15.13 -22.84 1.68
CA ILE A 263 14.40 -22.80 2.96
C ILE A 263 14.98 -23.82 3.94
N GLU A 264 15.28 -25.04 3.50
CA GLU A 264 15.92 -26.06 4.33
C GLU A 264 17.31 -25.62 4.82
N GLN A 265 18.11 -25.03 3.95
CA GLN A 265 19.41 -24.45 4.30
C GLN A 265 19.25 -23.31 5.31
N TYR A 266 18.26 -22.42 5.15
CA TYR A 266 18.02 -21.33 6.09
C TYR A 266 17.67 -21.84 7.50
N ILE A 267 16.89 -22.93 7.58
CA ILE A 267 16.53 -23.58 8.85
C ILE A 267 17.77 -24.16 9.53
N GLN A 268 18.69 -24.75 8.76
CA GLN A 268 19.90 -25.38 9.29
C GLN A 268 21.00 -24.38 9.65
N GLU A 269 21.03 -23.22 8.98
CA GLU A 269 22.08 -22.22 9.15
C GLU A 269 22.02 -21.57 10.54
N THR A 270 23.08 -21.76 11.32
CA THR A 270 23.17 -21.26 12.71
C THR A 270 23.76 -19.84 12.77
N ASP A 271 24.57 -19.44 11.78
CA ASP A 271 25.14 -18.11 11.69
C ASP A 271 24.09 -17.11 11.18
N ILE A 272 23.75 -16.15 12.05
CA ILE A 272 22.70 -15.16 11.78
C ILE A 272 23.10 -14.25 10.60
N SER A 273 24.38 -13.92 10.45
CA SER A 273 24.86 -13.07 9.37
C SER A 273 24.76 -13.77 8.02
N LEU A 274 25.00 -15.08 7.97
CA LEU A 274 24.81 -15.88 6.76
C LEU A 274 23.32 -15.98 6.41
N ARG A 275 22.44 -16.24 7.40
CA ARG A 275 20.99 -16.22 7.16
C ARG A 275 20.48 -14.92 6.58
N LEU A 276 20.96 -13.78 7.09
CA LEU A 276 20.56 -12.47 6.56
C LEU A 276 20.97 -12.25 5.09
N LYS A 277 22.09 -12.84 4.66
CA LYS A 277 22.55 -12.81 3.25
C LYS A 277 21.72 -13.72 2.34
N MET A 278 21.17 -14.82 2.86
CA MET A 278 20.33 -15.74 2.09
C MET A 278 18.96 -15.15 1.70
N LEU A 279 18.46 -14.18 2.48
CA LEU A 279 17.11 -13.65 2.32
C LEU A 279 16.82 -13.09 0.92
N ASP A 280 17.77 -12.40 0.29
CA ASP A 280 17.54 -11.86 -1.06
C ASP A 280 17.38 -13.00 -2.08
N THR A 281 18.23 -14.01 -2.00
CA THR A 281 18.14 -15.19 -2.87
C THR A 281 16.81 -15.93 -2.65
N ILE A 282 16.39 -16.14 -1.40
CA ILE A 282 15.09 -16.75 -1.09
C ILE A 282 13.95 -15.95 -1.73
N ILE A 283 13.95 -14.63 -1.58
CA ILE A 283 12.92 -13.75 -2.16
C ILE A 283 12.92 -13.86 -3.68
N PHE A 284 14.08 -13.84 -4.34
CA PHE A 284 14.17 -13.92 -5.80
C PHE A 284 13.65 -15.24 -6.36
N TYR A 285 13.96 -16.36 -5.71
CA TYR A 285 13.41 -17.67 -6.11
C TYR A 285 11.92 -17.77 -5.79
N TRP A 286 11.47 -17.19 -4.68
CA TRP A 286 10.06 -17.18 -4.31
C TRP A 286 9.21 -16.37 -5.30
N THR A 287 9.72 -15.23 -5.77
CA THR A 287 9.04 -14.39 -6.75
C THR A 287 9.29 -14.80 -8.20
N GLY A 288 10.20 -15.76 -8.45
CA GLY A 288 10.52 -16.24 -9.80
C GLY A 288 11.40 -15.31 -10.64
N VAL A 289 12.06 -14.32 -10.02
CA VAL A 289 12.89 -13.32 -10.72
C VAL A 289 14.39 -13.65 -10.68
N GLN A 290 14.79 -14.81 -10.17
CA GLN A 290 16.20 -15.18 -9.95
C GLN A 290 17.08 -15.07 -11.21
N ASN A 291 16.50 -15.28 -12.39
CA ASN A 291 17.17 -15.25 -13.68
C ASN A 291 17.14 -13.87 -14.37
N VAL A 292 16.51 -12.86 -13.76
CA VAL A 292 16.51 -11.49 -14.27
C VAL A 292 17.92 -10.93 -14.18
N SER A 293 18.37 -10.29 -15.27
CA SER A 293 19.67 -9.61 -15.30
C SER A 293 19.68 -8.44 -14.32
N PRO A 294 20.67 -8.33 -13.39
CA PRO A 294 20.75 -7.23 -12.43
C PRO A 294 20.72 -5.83 -13.06
N ASP A 295 21.17 -5.69 -14.31
CA ASP A 295 21.24 -4.42 -15.02
C ASP A 295 20.03 -4.14 -15.94
N SER A 296 19.03 -5.04 -16.00
CA SER A 296 17.88 -4.91 -16.92
C SER A 296 17.02 -3.67 -16.69
N ARG A 297 17.10 -3.07 -15.49
CA ARG A 297 16.34 -1.88 -15.07
C ARG A 297 17.21 -0.64 -14.89
N LYS A 298 18.46 -0.67 -15.38
CA LYS A 298 19.32 0.52 -15.42
C LYS A 298 18.78 1.50 -16.47
N PRO A 299 18.51 2.78 -16.14
CA PRO A 299 18.18 3.79 -17.14
C PRO A 299 19.34 4.03 -18.11
N ASP A 300 19.06 4.23 -19.40
CA ASP A 300 20.07 4.38 -20.45
C ASP A 300 20.91 5.66 -20.24
N ASN A 301 20.25 6.71 -19.73
CA ASN A 301 20.84 8.02 -19.49
C ASN A 301 21.57 8.14 -18.14
N CYS A 302 21.69 7.06 -17.36
CA CYS A 302 22.37 7.06 -16.06
C CYS A 302 23.74 6.37 -16.13
N SER A 303 24.76 7.03 -15.56
CA SER A 303 26.11 6.48 -15.48
C SER A 303 26.19 5.26 -14.55
N THR A 304 25.36 5.24 -13.51
CA THR A 304 25.25 4.15 -12.52
C THR A 304 23.90 3.42 -12.65
N ASN A 305 23.80 2.22 -12.06
CA ASN A 305 22.54 1.51 -11.87
C ASN A 305 21.95 1.91 -10.50
N PRO A 306 20.92 2.76 -10.42
CA PRO A 306 20.47 3.31 -9.15
C PRO A 306 19.77 2.29 -8.24
N ILE A 307 19.12 1.28 -8.83
CA ILE A 307 18.51 0.18 -8.06
C ILE A 307 19.52 -0.92 -7.72
N HIS A 308 20.74 -0.84 -8.25
CA HIS A 308 21.87 -1.77 -8.10
C HIS A 308 21.63 -3.19 -8.68
N ASP A 309 20.43 -3.74 -8.47
CA ASP A 309 20.01 -5.04 -8.96
C ASP A 309 18.50 -4.98 -9.29
N ALA A 310 18.16 -5.17 -10.56
CA ALA A 310 16.79 -5.14 -11.06
C ALA A 310 15.85 -6.11 -10.31
N ARG A 311 16.38 -7.22 -9.77
CA ARG A 311 15.59 -8.22 -9.04
C ARG A 311 14.94 -7.68 -7.78
N TYR A 312 15.51 -6.63 -7.16
CA TYR A 312 14.87 -5.94 -6.04
C TYR A 312 13.57 -5.27 -6.47
N LEU A 313 13.59 -4.56 -7.60
CA LEU A 313 12.41 -3.88 -8.13
C LEU A 313 11.40 -4.90 -8.66
N GLU A 314 11.82 -5.87 -9.46
CA GLU A 314 10.89 -6.84 -10.05
C GLU A 314 10.20 -7.71 -8.98
N SER A 315 10.92 -8.09 -7.92
CA SER A 315 10.29 -8.75 -6.76
C SER A 315 9.25 -7.84 -6.10
N LEU A 316 9.59 -6.56 -5.89
CA LEU A 316 8.68 -5.60 -5.26
C LEU A 316 7.43 -5.35 -6.12
N GLU A 317 7.57 -5.25 -7.44
CA GLU A 317 6.44 -5.09 -8.37
C GLU A 317 5.45 -6.26 -8.26
N LEU A 318 5.95 -7.49 -8.13
CA LEU A 318 5.12 -8.67 -7.91
C LEU A 318 4.41 -8.60 -6.56
N PHE A 319 5.10 -8.29 -5.46
CA PHE A 319 4.48 -8.13 -4.15
C PHE A 319 3.46 -6.98 -4.12
N MET A 320 3.66 -5.94 -4.92
CA MET A 320 2.72 -4.81 -5.03
C MET A 320 1.59 -5.05 -6.03
N GLY A 321 1.64 -6.16 -6.78
CA GLY A 321 0.70 -6.48 -7.86
C GLY A 321 0.69 -5.47 -9.00
N LYS A 322 1.69 -4.59 -9.08
CA LYS A 322 1.77 -3.53 -10.09
C LYS A 322 3.20 -3.22 -10.48
N LYS A 323 3.40 -2.93 -11.76
CA LYS A 323 4.69 -2.44 -12.26
C LYS A 323 4.95 -1.01 -11.79
N TYR A 324 6.22 -0.72 -11.57
CA TYR A 324 6.71 0.63 -11.39
C TYR A 324 6.69 1.36 -12.73
N THR A 325 6.22 2.60 -12.68
CA THR A 325 6.18 3.51 -13.82
C THR A 325 6.74 4.88 -13.40
N ASN A 326 7.49 5.48 -14.30
CA ASN A 326 8.11 6.78 -14.20
C ASN A 326 7.61 7.62 -15.36
N ASN A 327 6.58 8.41 -15.09
CA ASN A 327 5.90 9.21 -16.10
C ASN A 327 6.73 10.40 -16.62
N ASN A 328 7.94 10.60 -16.08
CA ASN A 328 8.88 11.63 -16.55
C ASN A 328 9.86 11.10 -17.60
N PHE A 329 9.86 9.79 -17.86
CA PHE A 329 10.75 9.14 -18.84
C PHE A 329 10.00 8.79 -20.12
N THR A 330 10.74 8.61 -21.21
CA THR A 330 10.20 8.15 -22.49
C THR A 330 9.51 6.79 -22.34
N ASP A 331 8.63 6.42 -23.27
CA ASP A 331 7.91 5.13 -23.18
C ASP A 331 8.83 3.90 -23.08
N SER A 332 10.04 3.96 -23.62
CA SER A 332 11.05 2.90 -23.49
C SER A 332 11.70 2.85 -22.11
N GLU A 333 11.83 3.98 -21.42
CA GLU A 333 12.50 4.09 -20.13
C GLU A 333 11.53 4.23 -18.95
N LYS A 334 10.22 4.39 -19.18
CA LYS A 334 9.24 4.63 -18.12
C LYS A 334 9.18 3.55 -17.05
N HIS A 335 9.69 2.35 -17.31
CA HIS A 335 9.74 1.31 -16.28
C HIS A 335 11.06 1.32 -15.50
N ASN A 336 12.02 2.19 -15.82
CA ASN A 336 13.31 2.26 -15.13
C ASN A 336 13.30 3.36 -14.06
N PRO A 337 13.72 3.07 -12.82
CA PRO A 337 13.70 4.03 -11.73
C PRO A 337 14.79 5.09 -11.87
N SER A 338 14.44 6.34 -11.58
CA SER A 338 15.44 7.40 -11.37
C SER A 338 16.22 7.17 -10.07
N GLU A 339 17.34 7.89 -9.87
CA GLU A 339 18.11 7.81 -8.62
C GLU A 339 17.28 8.10 -7.37
N GLU A 340 16.37 9.06 -7.45
CA GLU A 340 15.51 9.40 -6.33
C GLU A 340 14.45 8.32 -6.08
N ALA A 341 13.83 7.81 -7.15
CA ALA A 341 12.85 6.72 -7.03
C ALA A 341 13.47 5.45 -6.47
N ALA A 342 14.71 5.12 -6.88
CA ALA A 342 15.41 3.93 -6.42
C ALA A 342 15.61 3.89 -4.90
N LYS A 343 15.83 5.03 -4.24
CA LYS A 343 15.93 5.11 -2.76
C LYS A 343 14.67 4.57 -2.08
N TYR A 344 13.51 5.01 -2.54
CA TYR A 344 12.20 4.58 -2.01
C TYR A 344 11.91 3.11 -2.31
N LEU A 345 12.25 2.66 -3.53
CA LEU A 345 12.04 1.28 -3.95
C LEU A 345 12.92 0.31 -3.15
N LEU A 346 14.18 0.67 -2.89
CA LEU A 346 15.08 -0.12 -2.05
C LEU A 346 14.64 -0.15 -0.59
N GLU A 347 14.11 0.96 -0.06
CA GLU A 347 13.53 0.98 1.30
C GLU A 347 12.29 0.06 1.38
N ALA A 348 11.38 0.16 0.42
CA ALA A 348 10.20 -0.70 0.34
C ALA A 348 10.58 -2.19 0.20
N TYR A 349 11.58 -2.51 -0.62
CA TYR A 349 12.12 -3.86 -0.71
C TYR A 349 12.70 -4.34 0.63
N ASN A 350 13.44 -3.48 1.36
CA ASN A 350 14.00 -3.84 2.67
C ASN A 350 12.92 -4.07 3.74
N LEU A 351 11.80 -3.33 3.69
CA LEU A 351 10.63 -3.60 4.53
C LEU A 351 10.03 -4.98 4.22
N ASN A 352 9.85 -5.29 2.93
CA ASN A 352 9.39 -6.62 2.52
C ASN A 352 10.37 -7.73 2.96
N LYS A 353 11.67 -7.50 2.82
CA LYS A 353 12.71 -8.42 3.29
C LYS A 353 12.64 -8.65 4.81
N LYS A 354 12.35 -7.60 5.59
CA LYS A 354 12.13 -7.70 7.04
C LYS A 354 10.91 -8.57 7.37
N TYR A 355 9.81 -8.39 6.64
CA TYR A 355 8.62 -9.24 6.75
C TYR A 355 8.97 -10.72 6.53
N VAL A 356 9.67 -11.04 5.43
CA VAL A 356 10.10 -12.41 5.11
C VAL A 356 11.00 -12.99 6.22
N LYS A 357 12.01 -12.23 6.64
CA LYS A 357 12.89 -12.60 7.76
C LYS A 357 12.08 -12.98 8.99
N ASN A 358 11.16 -12.11 9.41
CA ASN A 358 10.45 -12.29 10.66
C ASN A 358 9.45 -13.44 10.62
N ALA A 359 8.83 -13.68 9.45
CA ALA A 359 7.99 -14.85 9.21
C ALA A 359 8.80 -16.16 9.31
N LEU A 360 9.99 -16.21 8.71
CA LEU A 360 10.89 -17.37 8.80
C LEU A 360 11.40 -17.58 10.23
N GLU A 361 11.98 -16.57 10.85
CA GLU A 361 12.57 -16.65 12.19
C GLU A 361 11.51 -17.06 13.24
N THR A 362 10.26 -16.56 13.13
CA THR A 362 9.14 -16.96 14.00
C THR A 362 8.89 -18.47 13.99
N GLN A 363 9.04 -19.11 12.82
CA GLN A 363 8.76 -20.53 12.61
C GLN A 363 10.01 -21.42 12.78
N THR A 364 11.18 -20.81 12.93
CA THR A 364 12.48 -21.50 12.95
C THR A 364 13.27 -21.11 14.21
N HIS A 365 14.30 -20.27 14.07
CA HIS A 365 15.29 -19.95 15.10
C HIS A 365 14.72 -19.24 16.33
N CYS A 366 13.68 -18.41 16.16
CA CYS A 366 13.00 -17.74 17.27
C CYS A 366 11.84 -18.54 17.87
N HIS A 367 11.39 -19.61 17.20
CA HIS A 367 10.22 -20.40 17.60
C HIS A 367 10.30 -20.87 19.06
N LYS A 368 11.45 -21.41 19.46
CA LYS A 368 11.69 -21.97 20.81
C LYS A 368 11.47 -20.95 21.94
N TYR A 369 11.74 -19.66 21.69
CA TYR A 369 11.50 -18.60 22.68
C TYR A 369 10.04 -18.16 22.67
N LEU A 370 9.49 -17.92 21.48
CA LEU A 370 8.12 -17.43 21.30
C LEU A 370 7.08 -18.41 21.86
N MET A 371 7.25 -19.71 21.61
CA MET A 371 6.34 -20.75 22.11
C MET A 371 6.33 -20.87 23.64
N ASN A 372 7.36 -20.35 24.32
CA ASN A 372 7.47 -20.37 25.77
C ASN A 372 6.97 -19.06 26.44
N ILE A 373 6.38 -18.14 25.67
CA ILE A 373 5.62 -17.01 26.20
C ILE A 373 4.17 -17.44 26.42
N THR A 374 3.69 -17.34 27.67
CA THR A 374 2.31 -17.69 28.01
C THR A 374 1.44 -16.44 28.08
N LEU A 375 0.28 -16.48 27.41
CA LEU A 375 -0.73 -15.43 27.45
C LEU A 375 -2.02 -15.97 28.08
N THR A 376 -2.56 -15.26 29.07
CA THR A 376 -3.83 -15.58 29.71
C THR A 376 -4.73 -14.35 29.75
N TRP A 377 -5.91 -14.41 29.14
CA TRP A 377 -6.87 -13.30 29.19
C TRP A 377 -7.54 -13.22 30.57
N ASN A 378 -7.47 -12.05 31.20
CA ASN A 378 -8.22 -11.76 32.41
C ASN A 378 -9.48 -10.95 32.04
N SER A 379 -10.64 -11.62 32.02
CA SER A 379 -11.92 -11.00 31.67
C SER A 379 -12.37 -9.92 32.67
N LYS A 380 -11.98 -10.01 33.94
CA LYS A 380 -12.34 -9.02 34.96
C LYS A 380 -11.56 -7.72 34.78
N GLN A 381 -10.26 -7.83 34.48
CA GLN A 381 -9.38 -6.68 34.29
C GLN A 381 -9.34 -6.18 32.84
N ARG A 382 -9.97 -6.92 31.90
CA ARG A 382 -9.92 -6.70 30.45
C ARG A 382 -8.47 -6.51 29.96
N LYS A 383 -7.56 -7.34 30.46
CA LYS A 383 -6.12 -7.27 30.18
C LYS A 383 -5.52 -8.67 30.05
N TRP A 384 -4.43 -8.73 29.28
CA TRP A 384 -3.60 -9.92 29.18
C TRP A 384 -2.67 -10.06 30.38
N ILE A 385 -2.65 -11.24 30.98
CA ILE A 385 -1.62 -11.67 31.92
C ILE A 385 -0.57 -12.41 31.11
N VAL A 386 0.67 -11.95 31.20
CA VAL A 386 1.81 -12.49 30.46
C VAL A 386 2.79 -13.17 31.42
N ASP A 387 3.34 -14.30 30.99
CA ASP A 387 4.46 -14.96 31.66
C ASP A 387 5.55 -15.33 30.64
N THR A 388 6.70 -14.69 30.76
CA THR A 388 7.90 -14.88 29.92
C THR A 388 9.00 -15.69 30.60
N SER A 389 8.76 -16.22 31.81
CA SER A 389 9.77 -16.93 32.61
C SER A 389 10.54 -18.00 31.84
N LYS A 390 9.83 -18.98 31.25
CA LYS A 390 10.43 -20.07 30.48
C LYS A 390 11.20 -19.59 29.25
N ALA A 391 10.65 -18.62 28.53
CA ALA A 391 11.31 -18.06 27.35
C ALA A 391 12.63 -17.38 27.73
N LEU A 392 12.65 -16.64 28.84
CA LEU A 392 13.83 -15.97 29.35
C LEU A 392 14.86 -16.92 29.94
N GLU A 393 14.44 -18.02 30.56
CA GLU A 393 15.36 -19.07 31.04
C GLU A 393 16.17 -19.67 29.87
N ILE A 394 15.47 -20.06 28.79
CA ILE A 394 16.10 -20.59 27.57
C ILE A 394 17.02 -19.54 26.94
N LEU A 395 16.56 -18.29 26.82
CA LEU A 395 17.34 -17.21 26.23
C LEU A 395 18.56 -16.83 27.09
N ASN A 396 18.46 -16.93 28.40
CA ASN A 396 19.57 -16.68 29.32
C ASN A 396 20.63 -17.78 29.24
N GLN A 397 20.21 -19.03 29.06
CA GLN A 397 21.12 -20.14 28.79
C GLN A 397 21.83 -19.96 27.44
N GLU A 398 21.11 -19.57 26.39
CA GLU A 398 21.71 -19.21 25.10
C GLU A 398 22.72 -18.06 25.23
N GLY A 399 22.40 -17.03 26.02
CA GLY A 399 23.32 -15.92 26.28
C GLY A 399 24.58 -16.31 27.05
N LYS A 400 24.54 -17.39 27.81
CA LYS A 400 25.69 -17.99 28.48
C LYS A 400 26.55 -18.78 27.50
N ASP A 401 25.91 -19.62 26.68
CA ASP A 401 26.60 -20.56 25.81
C ASP A 401 27.14 -19.86 24.54
N ASN A 402 26.40 -18.89 23.99
CA ASN A 402 26.67 -18.21 22.73
C ASN A 402 26.57 -16.67 22.85
N PRO A 403 27.43 -16.02 23.66
CA PRO A 403 27.31 -14.60 23.98
C PRO A 403 27.49 -13.64 22.79
N GLN A 404 28.08 -14.10 21.68
CA GLN A 404 28.27 -13.27 20.49
C GLN A 404 26.98 -13.05 19.69
N ASN A 405 26.08 -14.03 19.68
CA ASN A 405 24.84 -14.00 18.88
C ASN A 405 23.65 -13.42 19.65
N ILE A 406 23.73 -13.38 20.97
CA ILE A 406 22.57 -13.13 21.83
C ILE A 406 21.93 -11.75 21.62
N GLN A 407 22.73 -10.73 21.32
CA GLN A 407 22.20 -9.39 21.02
C GLN A 407 21.31 -9.44 19.79
N GLN A 408 21.75 -10.11 18.72
CA GLN A 408 20.99 -10.20 17.48
C GLN A 408 19.75 -11.09 17.63
N ILE A 409 19.82 -12.16 18.42
CA ILE A 409 18.64 -12.98 18.76
C ILE A 409 17.58 -12.14 19.47
N ILE A 410 18.00 -11.31 20.45
CA ILE A 410 17.10 -10.41 21.17
C ILE A 410 16.52 -9.35 20.23
N THR A 411 17.32 -8.78 19.32
CA THR A 411 16.85 -7.87 18.28
C THR A 411 15.81 -8.52 17.38
N ASN A 412 16.03 -9.76 16.91
CA ASN A 412 15.07 -10.49 16.09
C ASN A 412 13.75 -10.73 16.85
N LEU A 413 13.82 -11.13 18.12
CA LEU A 413 12.62 -11.31 18.96
C LEU A 413 11.89 -9.99 19.19
N GLN A 414 12.61 -8.89 19.38
CA GLN A 414 12.01 -7.57 19.51
C GLN A 414 11.32 -7.16 18.21
N ASP A 415 11.98 -7.29 17.05
CA ASP A 415 11.39 -7.01 15.74
C ASP A 415 10.08 -7.78 15.52
N ILE A 416 10.09 -9.10 15.75
CA ILE A 416 8.93 -9.98 15.61
C ILE A 416 7.77 -9.55 16.54
N LEU A 417 8.09 -9.14 17.77
CA LEU A 417 7.08 -8.69 18.73
C LEU A 417 6.56 -7.28 18.41
N GLU A 418 7.44 -6.38 17.97
CA GLU A 418 7.10 -5.00 17.62
C GLU A 418 6.19 -4.91 16.41
N GLU A 419 6.43 -5.75 15.40
CA GLU A 419 5.50 -5.95 14.29
C GLU A 419 4.09 -6.21 14.82
N ARG A 420 3.92 -7.13 15.77
CA ARG A 420 2.60 -7.48 16.31
C ARG A 420 1.95 -6.40 17.19
N LYS A 421 2.67 -5.33 17.55
CA LYS A 421 2.24 -4.32 18.56
C LYS A 421 0.99 -3.54 18.16
N GLY A 422 0.81 -3.24 16.87
CA GLY A 422 -0.32 -2.45 16.37
C GLY A 422 -1.66 -3.18 16.49
N SER A 423 -1.66 -4.50 16.27
CA SER A 423 -2.87 -5.32 16.24
C SER A 423 -3.18 -6.01 17.58
N HIS A 424 -2.24 -5.98 18.54
CA HIS A 424 -2.34 -6.79 19.76
C HIS A 424 -1.94 -6.05 21.03
N SER A 425 -2.92 -5.82 21.90
CA SER A 425 -2.74 -5.16 23.20
C SER A 425 -1.84 -5.90 24.20
N TYR A 426 -1.47 -7.17 23.94
CA TYR A 426 -0.58 -7.94 24.81
C TYR A 426 0.90 -7.63 24.63
N VAL A 427 1.34 -7.11 23.47
CA VAL A 427 2.78 -6.93 23.18
C VAL A 427 3.46 -5.98 24.18
N PRO A 428 2.88 -4.81 24.53
CA PRO A 428 3.45 -3.97 25.58
C PRO A 428 3.59 -4.68 26.94
N GLU A 429 2.66 -5.58 27.28
CA GLU A 429 2.71 -6.36 28.51
C GLU A 429 3.79 -7.45 28.46
N ILE A 430 4.09 -8.03 27.29
CA ILE A 430 5.26 -8.91 27.08
C ILE A 430 6.54 -8.17 27.42
N PHE A 431 6.79 -7.02 26.80
CA PHE A 431 8.01 -6.26 27.07
C PHE A 431 8.12 -5.83 28.54
N LYS A 432 6.99 -5.51 29.18
CA LYS A 432 6.94 -5.18 30.61
C LYS A 432 7.31 -6.37 31.48
N ASP A 433 6.76 -7.55 31.22
CA ASP A 433 7.10 -8.77 31.96
C ASP A 433 8.57 -9.17 31.76
N ILE A 434 9.11 -9.00 30.55
CA ILE A 434 10.54 -9.22 30.25
C ILE A 434 11.44 -8.35 31.14
N ARG A 435 11.19 -7.02 31.13
CA ARG A 435 11.98 -6.07 31.94
C ARG A 435 11.89 -6.36 33.43
N LYS A 436 10.69 -6.72 33.93
CA LYS A 436 10.47 -7.08 35.34
C LYS A 436 11.36 -8.25 35.78
N ARG A 437 11.66 -9.18 34.88
CA ARG A 437 12.44 -10.40 35.16
C ARG A 437 13.93 -10.25 34.90
N ALA A 438 14.42 -9.08 34.49
CA ALA A 438 15.80 -8.89 34.06
C ALA A 438 16.85 -9.29 35.11
N ASN A 439 16.56 -9.17 36.40
CA ASN A 439 17.47 -9.60 37.47
C ASN A 439 17.61 -11.12 37.60
N SER A 440 16.67 -11.91 37.08
CA SER A 440 16.72 -13.37 37.10
C SER A 440 17.54 -13.98 35.95
N VAL A 441 18.00 -13.16 35.01
CA VAL A 441 18.66 -13.61 33.77
C VAL A 441 19.95 -12.81 33.50
N PRO A 442 21.03 -13.07 34.28
CA PRO A 442 22.21 -12.21 34.30
C PRO A 442 22.94 -12.12 32.95
N TYR A 443 22.96 -13.17 32.13
CA TYR A 443 23.70 -13.20 30.86
C TYR A 443 23.06 -12.33 29.77
N ILE A 444 21.75 -12.10 29.88
CA ILE A 444 20.99 -11.29 28.90
C ILE A 444 20.46 -9.98 29.46
N LYS A 445 20.60 -9.75 30.78
CA LYS A 445 20.06 -8.60 31.50
C LYS A 445 20.29 -7.29 30.76
N LYS A 446 21.51 -6.99 30.34
CA LYS A 446 21.86 -5.71 29.69
C LYS A 446 21.11 -5.46 28.39
N TYR A 447 20.74 -6.51 27.66
CA TYR A 447 20.06 -6.41 26.36
C TYR A 447 18.55 -6.26 26.49
N ILE A 448 17.97 -6.81 27.57
CA ILE A 448 16.50 -6.82 27.74
C ILE A 448 15.96 -5.67 28.61
N LEU A 449 16.83 -4.93 29.31
CA LEU A 449 16.39 -3.81 30.17
C LEU A 449 15.69 -2.69 29.38
N SER A 450 16.11 -2.46 28.14
CA SER A 450 15.54 -1.45 27.24
C SER A 450 14.54 -2.01 26.23
N ILE A 451 14.29 -3.33 26.23
CA ILE A 451 13.46 -3.97 25.20
C ILE A 451 12.06 -3.35 25.17
N GLY A 452 11.55 -2.98 23.99
CA GLY A 452 10.23 -2.40 23.82
C GLY A 452 9.98 -1.07 24.55
N LEU A 453 11.01 -0.47 25.15
CA LEU A 453 11.01 0.95 25.48
C LEU A 453 11.34 1.72 24.22
N LYS A 454 10.71 2.88 24.02
CA LYS A 454 11.27 3.85 23.07
C LYS A 454 12.68 4.17 23.59
N LYS A 455 13.71 4.07 22.75
CA LYS A 455 15.05 4.55 23.13
C LYS A 455 14.91 6.03 23.55
N ASP A 456 15.04 6.32 24.83
CA ASP A 456 15.41 7.66 25.26
C ASP A 456 16.85 7.85 24.80
N ASN A 457 17.05 8.62 23.73
CA ASN A 457 18.36 8.87 23.14
C ASN A 457 19.19 9.86 24.00
N THR A 458 19.48 9.49 25.24
CA THR A 458 20.52 10.15 26.04
C THR A 458 21.69 9.17 26.23
N GLN A 459 22.77 9.42 25.48
CA GLN A 459 24.11 8.80 25.56
C GLN A 459 24.39 7.54 24.71
N SER A 460 24.44 7.73 23.38
CA SER A 460 25.54 7.27 22.50
C SER A 460 25.57 8.13 21.23
N PRO A 461 26.72 8.24 20.53
CA PRO A 461 27.00 9.37 19.65
C PRO A 461 26.11 9.38 18.40
N LYS A 462 25.45 10.53 18.21
CA LYS A 462 24.78 11.04 17.00
C LYS A 462 23.97 10.02 16.19
N ASP A 463 22.68 9.95 16.51
CA ASP A 463 21.56 10.27 15.60
C ASP A 463 20.23 10.29 16.38
N PRO A 464 19.52 11.42 16.49
CA PRO A 464 18.19 11.44 17.11
C PRO A 464 17.14 10.66 16.28
N PRO A 465 16.12 10.03 16.88
CA PRO A 465 15.06 9.33 16.15
C PRO A 465 13.88 10.25 15.83
N ILE A 466 13.16 9.93 14.76
CA ILE A 466 11.89 10.58 14.41
C ILE A 466 10.86 10.30 15.51
N THR A 467 10.42 11.30 16.27
CA THR A 467 9.43 11.12 17.34
C THR A 467 8.02 11.41 16.83
N ASN A 468 7.15 10.39 16.85
CA ASN A 468 5.71 10.55 16.67
C ASN A 468 5.04 10.63 18.05
N VAL A 469 4.84 11.86 18.53
CA VAL A 469 3.91 12.21 19.62
C VAL A 469 2.59 12.53 18.94
N LYS A 470 1.44 12.15 19.50
CA LYS A 470 0.11 12.25 18.84
C LYS A 470 -0.07 13.51 17.97
N GLY A 471 0.07 13.38 16.66
CA GLY A 471 -0.09 14.45 15.66
C GLY A 471 1.16 15.32 15.39
N ILE A 472 2.32 15.03 15.96
CA ILE A 472 3.57 15.76 15.78
C ILE A 472 4.64 14.79 15.28
N ILE A 473 5.28 15.13 14.19
CA ILE A 473 6.45 14.44 13.63
C ILE A 473 7.65 15.36 13.78
N THR A 474 8.75 14.82 14.30
CA THR A 474 9.98 15.60 14.45
C THR A 474 11.15 14.76 14.00
N GLY A 475 11.89 15.25 13.00
CA GLY A 475 13.15 14.74 12.52
C GLY A 475 14.31 14.96 13.49
N ASN A 476 15.50 14.84 12.95
CA ASN A 476 16.77 14.84 13.62
C ASN A 476 17.75 15.77 12.88
N ASP A 477 19.01 15.77 13.27
CA ASP A 477 19.98 16.71 12.68
C ASP A 477 20.61 16.20 11.36
N LYS A 478 20.00 15.21 10.72
CA LYS A 478 20.39 14.64 9.41
C LYS A 478 19.23 14.80 8.43
N ASP A 479 19.54 14.65 7.15
CA ASP A 479 18.57 14.52 6.06
C ASP A 479 17.48 13.48 6.41
N ASN A 480 16.23 13.92 6.50
CA ASN A 480 15.10 13.09 6.86
C ASN A 480 14.00 13.10 5.81
N ILE A 481 13.15 12.08 5.87
CA ILE A 481 11.90 12.02 5.11
C ILE A 481 10.78 11.94 6.14
N LEU A 482 9.99 13.01 6.24
CA LEU A 482 8.96 13.18 7.24
C LEU A 482 7.58 13.20 6.57
N ILE A 483 6.80 12.15 6.82
CA ILE A 483 5.51 11.92 6.14
C ILE A 483 4.38 11.91 7.16
N GLY A 484 3.49 12.89 7.06
CA GLY A 484 2.28 13.00 7.84
C GLY A 484 1.11 12.16 7.32
N THR A 485 0.03 12.19 8.08
CA THR A 485 -1.24 11.49 7.84
C THR A 485 -2.39 12.46 8.08
N SER A 486 -3.64 12.02 7.85
CA SER A 486 -4.87 12.76 8.21
C SER A 486 -4.94 13.24 9.67
N THR A 487 -4.17 12.65 10.57
CA THR A 487 -4.14 13.02 11.99
C THR A 487 -2.92 13.85 12.38
N THR A 488 -1.99 14.09 11.45
CA THR A 488 -0.81 14.92 11.67
C THR A 488 -1.24 16.39 11.76
N LYS A 489 -0.56 17.14 12.62
CA LYS A 489 -0.76 18.56 12.86
C LYS A 489 0.52 19.34 12.65
N GLU A 490 1.67 18.79 13.06
CA GLU A 490 2.95 19.48 13.03
C GLU A 490 4.06 18.55 12.51
N ILE A 491 4.95 19.08 11.67
CA ILE A 491 6.15 18.40 11.18
C ILE A 491 7.36 19.33 11.29
N TYR A 492 8.43 18.85 11.92
CA TYR A 492 9.68 19.57 12.13
C TYR A 492 10.86 18.76 11.56
N GLY A 493 11.56 19.24 10.54
CA GLY A 493 12.76 18.66 9.94
C GLY A 493 13.96 18.68 10.90
N LYS A 494 14.27 19.88 11.40
CA LYS A 494 15.44 20.28 12.20
C LYS A 494 16.65 20.64 11.34
N LYS A 495 17.66 19.78 11.24
CA LYS A 495 18.87 20.07 10.44
C LYS A 495 19.04 18.99 9.40
N GLY A 496 19.64 19.33 8.28
CA GLY A 496 19.84 18.41 7.17
C GLY A 496 18.89 18.75 6.04
N ASN A 497 19.04 18.06 4.90
CA ASN A 497 18.19 18.29 3.75
C ASN A 497 16.94 17.44 3.87
N ASP A 498 15.87 18.02 4.40
CA ASP A 498 14.66 17.28 4.75
C ASP A 498 13.63 17.27 3.62
N ILE A 499 12.94 16.14 3.48
CA ILE A 499 11.77 16.01 2.61
C ILE A 499 10.53 15.91 3.50
N ILE A 500 9.65 16.89 3.41
CA ILE A 500 8.48 17.02 4.27
C ILE A 500 7.20 16.88 3.45
N ILE A 501 6.36 15.94 3.85
CA ILE A 501 5.04 15.67 3.28
C ILE A 501 4.01 15.78 4.40
N GLY A 502 3.15 16.81 4.38
CA GLY A 502 2.11 16.99 5.41
C GLY A 502 1.11 15.83 5.46
N GLY A 503 0.84 15.22 4.31
CA GLY A 503 -0.27 14.30 4.12
C GLY A 503 -1.57 15.09 3.93
N SER A 504 -2.71 14.45 4.12
CA SER A 504 -4.01 15.13 4.16
C SER A 504 -4.21 15.85 5.49
N GLY A 505 -4.91 16.98 5.50
CA GLY A 505 -5.31 17.68 6.72
C GLY A 505 -4.82 19.12 6.72
N ASN A 506 -4.69 19.73 7.91
CA ASN A 506 -4.12 21.07 8.01
C ASN A 506 -2.85 20.97 8.87
N ASN A 507 -1.70 21.05 8.22
CA ASN A 507 -0.41 20.81 8.83
C ASN A 507 0.41 22.10 8.98
N PHE A 508 1.18 22.16 10.06
CA PHE A 508 2.24 23.12 10.26
C PHE A 508 3.58 22.45 9.92
N LEU A 509 4.27 22.95 8.91
CA LEU A 509 5.49 22.36 8.36
C LEU A 509 6.67 23.30 8.58
N HIS A 510 7.77 22.75 9.09
CA HIS A 510 8.99 23.48 9.37
C HIS A 510 10.19 22.60 9.01
N GLY A 511 10.90 22.92 7.92
CA GLY A 511 12.14 22.27 7.48
C GLY A 511 13.24 22.47 8.51
N GLY A 512 13.84 23.65 8.51
CA GLY A 512 14.82 24.07 9.50
C GLY A 512 16.12 24.48 8.82
N ASP A 513 17.26 24.00 9.31
CA ASP A 513 18.56 24.25 8.69
C ASP A 513 18.84 23.19 7.62
N GLY A 514 19.31 23.59 6.43
CA GLY A 514 19.59 22.70 5.32
C GLY A 514 18.80 23.07 4.07
N THR A 515 18.83 22.21 3.06
CA THR A 515 18.07 22.39 1.81
C THR A 515 16.84 21.48 1.82
N ASP A 516 15.72 22.04 2.24
CA ASP A 516 14.49 21.32 2.48
C ASP A 516 13.54 21.31 1.28
N LYS A 517 12.74 20.26 1.17
CA LYS A 517 11.72 20.07 0.14
C LYS A 517 10.37 19.80 0.78
N TYR A 518 9.40 20.69 0.54
CA TYR A 518 8.01 20.50 0.94
C TYR A 518 7.22 19.97 -0.25
N VAL A 519 6.70 18.74 -0.15
CA VAL A 519 6.04 18.07 -1.27
C VAL A 519 4.53 18.08 -1.09
N PHE A 520 3.82 18.55 -2.12
CA PHE A 520 2.37 18.70 -2.12
C PHE A 520 1.74 17.91 -3.27
N ALA A 521 0.83 17.00 -2.92
CA ALA A 521 0.08 16.11 -3.83
C ALA A 521 -1.43 16.19 -3.56
N GLN A 522 -2.28 15.50 -4.32
CA GLN A 522 -3.75 15.69 -4.21
C GLN A 522 -4.27 15.63 -2.77
N ASN A 523 -5.21 16.52 -2.45
CA ASN A 523 -5.91 16.57 -1.15
C ASN A 523 -4.99 16.79 0.05
N TRP A 524 -3.92 17.58 -0.10
CA TRP A 524 -3.04 17.95 1.01
C TRP A 524 -3.78 18.78 2.08
N GLY A 525 -4.80 19.56 1.69
CA GLY A 525 -5.60 20.38 2.60
C GLY A 525 -5.05 21.81 2.77
N HIS A 526 -5.03 22.35 3.99
CA HIS A 526 -4.66 23.75 4.26
C HIS A 526 -3.43 23.87 5.16
N ASP A 527 -2.26 23.87 4.52
CA ASP A 527 -0.99 23.81 5.21
C ASP A 527 -0.34 25.19 5.42
N ILE A 528 0.49 25.26 6.45
CA ILE A 528 1.26 26.44 6.83
C ILE A 528 2.73 26.04 6.85
N ILE A 529 3.55 26.70 6.04
CA ILE A 529 5.01 26.55 6.06
C ILE A 529 5.61 27.72 6.84
N ASP A 530 6.44 27.39 7.82
CA ASP A 530 7.34 28.32 8.51
C ASP A 530 8.78 27.96 8.13
N ASN A 531 9.30 28.67 7.13
CA ASN A 531 10.60 28.37 6.53
C ASN A 531 11.77 29.03 7.28
N ILE A 532 11.63 29.24 8.58
CA ILE A 532 12.69 29.87 9.36
C ILE A 532 13.90 28.94 9.44
N SER A 533 15.03 29.45 8.97
CA SER A 533 16.32 28.77 8.98
C SER A 533 17.38 29.71 9.54
N SER A 534 18.41 29.15 10.18
CA SER A 534 19.61 29.91 10.56
C SER A 534 20.53 30.18 9.35
N GLU A 535 20.29 29.51 8.22
CA GLU A 535 21.01 29.71 6.95
C GLU A 535 20.29 30.76 6.08
N VAL A 536 21.02 31.79 5.65
CA VAL A 536 20.50 32.83 4.76
C VAL A 536 21.47 33.07 3.60
N PRO A 537 21.06 32.82 2.33
CA PRO A 537 19.76 32.32 1.93
C PRO A 537 19.61 30.83 2.25
N SER A 538 18.41 30.41 2.67
CA SER A 538 18.03 28.99 2.59
C SER A 538 17.91 28.59 1.11
N ASN A 539 17.84 27.29 0.78
CA ASN A 539 17.70 26.81 -0.60
C ASN A 539 16.44 25.95 -0.81
N ASP A 540 15.42 26.22 0.01
CA ASP A 540 14.28 25.33 0.16
C ASP A 540 13.32 25.45 -1.01
N CYS A 541 12.63 24.34 -1.28
CA CYS A 541 11.77 24.22 -2.43
C CYS A 541 10.41 23.62 -2.08
N ILE A 542 9.36 24.14 -2.70
CA ILE A 542 8.08 23.45 -2.80
C ILE A 542 8.10 22.60 -4.07
N ILE A 543 7.68 21.35 -3.97
CA ILE A 543 7.54 20.44 -5.09
C ILE A 543 6.07 20.04 -5.23
N PHE A 544 5.44 20.44 -6.34
CA PHE A 544 4.09 19.99 -6.67
C PHE A 544 4.13 18.65 -7.41
N GLY A 545 3.32 17.70 -6.96
CA GLY A 545 3.07 16.45 -7.65
C GLY A 545 2.30 16.64 -8.96
N ASN A 546 2.24 15.58 -9.77
CA ASN A 546 1.80 15.64 -11.17
C ASN A 546 0.37 16.12 -11.41
N SER A 547 -0.47 16.18 -10.38
CA SER A 547 -1.85 16.67 -10.46
C SER A 547 -1.97 18.19 -10.51
N PHE A 548 -0.87 18.91 -10.30
CA PHE A 548 -0.85 20.37 -10.30
C PHE A 548 0.15 20.86 -11.34
N SER A 549 -0.35 21.62 -12.30
CA SER A 549 0.44 22.36 -13.26
C SER A 549 0.48 23.85 -12.88
N PRO A 550 1.44 24.63 -13.43
CA PRO A 550 1.50 26.08 -13.24
C PRO A 550 0.16 26.81 -13.46
N GLU A 551 -0.67 26.32 -14.38
CA GLU A 551 -1.98 26.90 -14.73
C GLU A 551 -3.06 26.62 -13.68
N THR A 552 -2.92 25.53 -12.94
CA THR A 552 -3.86 25.11 -11.87
C THR A 552 -3.52 25.68 -10.51
N ILE A 553 -2.40 26.41 -10.40
CA ILE A 553 -1.94 27.02 -9.15
C ILE A 553 -2.12 28.54 -9.17
N LEU A 554 -2.86 29.03 -8.18
CA LEU A 554 -3.13 30.45 -7.99
C LEU A 554 -2.30 30.96 -6.81
N ILE A 555 -1.59 32.08 -7.01
CA ILE A 555 -0.82 32.74 -5.97
C ILE A 555 -1.41 34.10 -5.61
N LYS A 556 -1.33 34.44 -4.33
CA LYS A 556 -1.78 35.72 -3.76
C LYS A 556 -0.85 36.16 -2.64
N LYS A 557 -0.51 37.45 -2.63
CA LYS A 557 0.12 38.08 -1.47
C LYS A 557 -0.93 38.44 -0.42
N GLN A 558 -0.70 38.06 0.83
CA GLN A 558 -1.51 38.50 1.96
C GLN A 558 -0.59 39.02 3.06
N LYS A 559 -0.56 40.35 3.25
CA LYS A 559 0.47 41.02 4.09
C LYS A 559 1.87 40.61 3.62
N ASN A 560 2.66 39.95 4.47
CA ASN A 560 3.99 39.44 4.12
C ASN A 560 4.00 37.96 3.72
N ASP A 561 2.84 37.29 3.74
CA ASP A 561 2.74 35.86 3.42
C ASP A 561 2.48 35.64 1.92
N LEU A 562 3.00 34.53 1.41
CA LEU A 562 2.59 33.99 0.12
C LEU A 562 1.52 32.94 0.36
N LYS A 563 0.34 33.14 -0.23
CA LYS A 563 -0.71 32.15 -0.28
C LYS A 563 -0.77 31.51 -1.66
N ILE A 564 -0.79 30.19 -1.67
CA ILE A 564 -0.93 29.36 -2.85
C ILE A 564 -2.24 28.59 -2.72
N TYR A 565 -3.02 28.52 -3.79
CA TYR A 565 -4.28 27.79 -3.87
C TYR A 565 -4.27 26.90 -5.10
N SER A 566 -4.89 25.72 -4.98
CA SER A 566 -5.34 24.99 -6.16
C SER A 566 -6.53 25.72 -6.80
N SER A 567 -6.68 25.63 -8.12
CA SER A 567 -7.75 26.30 -8.87
C SER A 567 -9.16 25.87 -8.46
N ASP A 568 -9.30 24.66 -7.93
CA ASP A 568 -10.55 24.14 -7.34
C ASP A 568 -10.82 24.66 -5.91
N ASN A 569 -9.91 25.45 -5.33
CA ASN A 569 -9.92 25.95 -3.95
C ASN A 569 -10.00 24.88 -2.85
N LEU A 570 -9.79 23.60 -3.17
CA LEU A 570 -9.80 22.51 -2.19
C LEU A 570 -8.54 22.51 -1.32
N ASN A 571 -7.44 23.10 -1.80
CA ASN A 571 -6.16 23.08 -1.12
C ASN A 571 -5.53 24.46 -1.05
N SER A 572 -4.77 24.72 0.02
CA SER A 572 -3.98 25.93 0.15
C SER A 572 -2.66 25.71 0.88
N ILE A 573 -1.67 26.54 0.57
CA ILE A 573 -0.40 26.63 1.31
C ILE A 573 -0.24 28.09 1.71
N THR A 574 0.03 28.34 2.99
CA THR A 574 0.45 29.66 3.48
C THR A 574 1.92 29.60 3.87
N ILE A 575 2.77 30.31 3.14
CA ILE A 575 4.19 30.47 3.48
C ILE A 575 4.33 31.76 4.27
N LYS A 576 4.66 31.64 5.56
CA LYS A 576 4.78 32.79 6.46
C LYS A 576 5.93 33.68 6.05
N ASN A 577 5.72 35.00 6.08
CA ASN A 577 6.76 36.02 5.89
C ASN A 577 7.56 35.94 4.57
N TYR A 578 7.05 35.24 3.55
CA TYR A 578 7.70 35.07 2.24
C TYR A 578 8.20 36.36 1.58
N PHE A 579 7.50 37.50 1.79
CA PHE A 579 7.86 38.80 1.20
C PHE A 579 8.65 39.72 2.15
N LEU A 580 9.03 39.24 3.34
CA LEU A 580 9.79 40.04 4.31
C LEU A 580 11.17 40.40 3.74
N ASP A 581 11.60 41.65 3.97
CA ASP A 581 12.83 42.25 3.44
C ASP A 581 13.09 41.92 1.97
N ASN A 582 12.04 42.01 1.16
CA ASN A 582 12.06 41.75 -0.28
C ASN A 582 12.56 40.34 -0.65
N GLY A 583 12.26 39.34 0.17
CA GLY A 583 12.58 37.93 -0.12
C GLY A 583 14.04 37.57 0.15
N THR A 584 14.74 38.37 0.96
CA THR A 584 16.16 38.14 1.31
C THR A 584 16.35 37.40 2.63
N THR A 585 15.27 37.13 3.35
CA THR A 585 15.27 36.35 4.61
C THR A 585 15.11 34.85 4.35
N SER A 586 15.47 34.01 5.33
CA SER A 586 15.27 32.56 5.25
C SER A 586 13.80 32.12 5.12
N TYR A 587 12.84 32.96 5.52
CA TYR A 587 11.41 32.68 5.33
C TYR A 587 11.00 32.50 3.85
N THR A 588 11.84 32.92 2.91
CA THR A 588 11.54 32.90 1.47
C THR A 588 11.89 31.54 0.89
N ILE A 589 10.88 30.77 0.46
CA ILE A 589 11.11 29.58 -0.38
C ILE A 589 11.73 29.98 -1.72
N ASN A 590 12.85 29.37 -2.08
CA ASN A 590 13.65 29.75 -3.24
C ASN A 590 13.02 29.28 -4.55
N CYS A 591 12.33 28.15 -4.50
CA CYS A 591 11.84 27.51 -5.70
C CYS A 591 10.50 26.79 -5.50
N ILE A 592 9.61 26.91 -6.48
CA ILE A 592 8.38 26.13 -6.56
C ILE A 592 8.44 25.36 -7.88
N LYS A 593 8.67 24.05 -7.78
CA LYS A 593 8.87 23.16 -8.92
C LYS A 593 7.60 22.39 -9.22
N PHE A 594 7.35 22.22 -10.51
CA PHE A 594 6.24 21.46 -11.07
C PHE A 594 6.77 20.26 -11.86
N SER A 595 5.93 19.25 -12.01
CA SER A 595 6.26 18.02 -12.75
C SER A 595 6.66 18.28 -14.21
N ASN A 596 6.11 19.32 -14.84
CA ASN A 596 6.45 19.72 -16.21
C ASN A 596 7.81 20.45 -16.34
N GLY A 597 8.63 20.46 -15.28
CA GLY A 597 9.93 21.13 -15.24
C GLY A 597 9.87 22.64 -15.02
N ASN A 598 8.66 23.23 -14.89
CA ASN A 598 8.53 24.64 -14.55
C ASN A 598 9.03 24.89 -13.11
N ASN A 599 9.74 26.01 -12.92
CA ASN A 599 10.32 26.40 -11.65
C ASN A 599 10.06 27.89 -11.40
N TRP A 600 9.22 28.20 -10.41
CA TRP A 600 8.97 29.57 -9.99
C TRP A 600 9.92 29.96 -8.87
N ASN A 601 10.74 30.99 -9.13
CA ASN A 601 11.55 31.63 -8.11
C ASN A 601 10.88 32.92 -7.61
N TYR A 602 11.47 33.54 -6.59
CA TYR A 602 10.97 34.78 -6.00
C TYR A 602 10.68 35.89 -7.04
N LYS A 603 11.59 36.11 -8.00
CA LYS A 603 11.42 37.14 -9.05
C LYS A 603 10.21 36.86 -9.93
N TYR A 604 9.99 35.60 -10.30
CA TYR A 604 8.82 35.19 -11.05
C TYR A 604 7.53 35.41 -10.25
N ILE A 605 7.50 34.95 -9.00
CA ILE A 605 6.34 35.06 -8.11
C ILE A 605 5.96 36.53 -7.90
N LYS A 606 6.94 37.39 -7.61
CA LYS A 606 6.75 38.83 -7.46
C LYS A 606 6.15 39.45 -8.73
N LYS A 607 6.72 39.14 -9.90
CA LYS A 607 6.20 39.63 -11.19
C LYS A 607 4.76 39.19 -11.45
N GLN A 608 4.36 37.97 -11.07
CA GLN A 608 3.00 37.49 -11.26
C GLN A 608 1.99 38.16 -10.33
N ILE A 609 2.42 38.51 -9.11
CA ILE A 609 1.59 39.26 -8.16
C ILE A 609 1.43 40.72 -8.61
N ASP A 610 2.52 41.35 -9.05
CA ASP A 610 2.51 42.73 -9.53
C ASP A 610 1.70 42.92 -10.82
N LYS A 611 1.45 41.86 -11.60
CA LYS A 611 0.58 41.88 -12.79
C LYS A 611 -0.92 41.81 -12.48
N LYS A 612 -1.29 41.35 -11.29
CA LYS A 612 -2.69 41.18 -10.85
C LYS A 612 -3.20 42.38 -10.03
N HIS A 613 -2.35 43.37 -9.83
CA HIS A 613 -2.63 44.71 -9.31
C HIS A 613 -2.38 45.72 -10.42
#